data_AF-A0AA92W568-F1
#
_entry.id   AF-A0AA92W568-F1
#
_cell.length_a   1.000
_cell.length_b   1.000
_cell.length_c   1.000
_cell.angle_alpha   90.00
_cell.angle_beta   90.00
_cell.angle_gamma   90.00
#
_symmetry.space_group_name_H-M   'P 1'
#
loop_
_entity.id
_entity.type
_entity.pdbx_description
1 polymer ?
#
loop_
_entity_poly.entity_id
_entity_poly.type
_entity_poly.pdbx_seq_one_letter_code
_entity_poly.pdbx_strand_id
1 'polypeptide(L)'
;MNPHGYWQKKKEAEKNEYMDKRMLWRKSEKMTMQQMLSDMTLMAKGDSVLVCWLTGLSLPVYRDFIHGTAQPTRNAWAETRYWYMSSLAKGRAWMEERAKTRIHKSLIFVESSRFQVQKDSLKDYRKEKLTPTEIKNNKMYLKNNCLYR
;
A
#
# COMPACT_ATOMS: atom_id res chain seq x y z
N MET A 1 4.10 40.89 -7.84
CA MET A 1 3.63 39.52 -8.11
C MET A 1 2.14 39.46 -7.88
N ASN A 2 1.34 39.04 -8.87
CA ASN A 2 -0.12 39.06 -8.77
C ASN A 2 -0.60 37.89 -7.88
N PRO A 3 -1.15 38.14 -6.66
CA PRO A 3 -1.50 37.08 -5.72
C PRO A 3 -2.51 36.08 -6.29
N HIS A 4 -3.41 36.57 -7.14
CA HIS A 4 -4.47 35.79 -7.76
C HIS A 4 -3.96 34.63 -8.64
N GLY A 5 -2.87 34.86 -9.40
CA GLY A 5 -2.28 33.83 -10.26
C GLY A 5 -1.55 32.74 -9.48
N TYR A 6 -1.00 33.05 -8.30
CA TYR A 6 -0.36 32.07 -7.43
C TYR A 6 -1.40 31.11 -6.81
N TRP A 7 -2.52 31.66 -6.33
CA TRP A 7 -3.61 30.86 -5.77
C TRP A 7 -4.28 29.92 -6.79
N GLN A 8 -4.42 30.36 -8.04
CA GLN A 8 -4.95 29.52 -9.12
C GLN A 8 -4.02 28.35 -9.44
N LYS A 9 -2.72 28.61 -9.62
CA LYS A 9 -1.72 27.56 -9.88
C LYS A 9 -1.64 26.55 -8.74
N LYS A 10 -1.76 27.01 -7.49
CA LYS A 10 -1.78 26.12 -6.31
C LYS A 10 -3.01 25.19 -6.32
N LYS A 11 -4.21 25.73 -6.56
CA LYS A 11 -5.43 24.93 -6.66
C LYS A 11 -5.38 23.91 -7.80
N GLU A 12 -4.78 24.28 -8.93
CA GLU A 12 -4.63 23.39 -10.08
C GLU A 12 -3.62 22.27 -9.81
N ALA A 13 -2.50 22.57 -9.16
CA ALA A 13 -1.53 21.57 -8.71
C ALA A 13 -2.15 20.57 -7.72
N GLU A 14 -2.91 21.05 -6.72
CA GLU A 14 -3.63 20.21 -5.76
C GLU A 14 -4.65 19.29 -6.45
N LYS A 15 -5.38 19.81 -7.46
CA LYS A 15 -6.33 19.03 -8.25
C LYS A 15 -5.63 17.94 -9.06
N ASN A 16 -4.52 18.25 -9.71
CA ASN A 16 -3.76 17.27 -10.50
C ASN A 16 -3.19 16.17 -9.59
N GLU A 17 -2.59 16.54 -8.46
CA GLU A 17 -2.07 15.58 -7.47
C GLU A 17 -3.18 14.66 -6.94
N TYR A 18 -4.39 15.19 -6.70
CA TYR A 18 -5.54 14.39 -6.30
C TYR A 18 -5.96 13.40 -7.39
N MET A 19 -6.03 13.84 -8.65
CA MET A 19 -6.40 12.99 -9.78
C MET A 19 -5.41 11.85 -9.99
N ASP A 20 -4.11 12.12 -9.87
CA ASP A 20 -3.06 11.11 -9.98
C ASP A 20 -3.16 10.08 -8.86
N LYS A 21 -3.31 10.53 -7.60
CA LYS A 21 -3.51 9.62 -6.45
C LYS A 21 -4.74 8.75 -6.62
N ARG A 22 -5.84 9.31 -7.12
CA ARG A 22 -7.09 8.58 -7.38
C ARG A 22 -6.92 7.55 -8.50
N MET A 23 -6.22 7.90 -9.57
CA MET A 23 -5.93 6.99 -10.68
C MET A 23 -5.10 5.78 -10.20
N LEU A 24 -4.02 6.05 -9.47
CA LEU A 24 -3.18 5.02 -8.86
C LEU A 24 -3.99 4.14 -7.89
N TRP A 25 -4.84 4.74 -7.06
CA TRP A 25 -5.69 4.01 -6.12
C TRP A 25 -6.62 3.05 -6.85
N ARG A 26 -7.28 3.48 -7.93
CA ARG A 26 -8.14 2.61 -8.76
C ARG A 26 -7.35 1.49 -9.44
N LYS A 27 -6.16 1.78 -9.97
CA LYS A 27 -5.31 0.76 -10.61
C LYS A 27 -4.94 -0.35 -9.62
N SER A 28 -4.65 0.01 -8.38
CA SER A 28 -4.30 -0.96 -7.33
C SER A 28 -5.47 -1.88 -6.90
N GLU A 29 -6.73 -1.57 -7.21
CA GLU A 29 -7.89 -2.44 -6.86
C GLU A 29 -7.81 -3.83 -7.50
N LYS A 30 -7.20 -3.91 -8.69
CA LYS A 30 -7.08 -5.15 -9.46
C LYS A 30 -5.74 -5.86 -9.23
N MET A 31 -4.81 -5.22 -8.51
CA MET A 31 -3.48 -5.79 -8.29
C MET A 31 -3.50 -6.88 -7.24
N THR A 32 -2.71 -7.92 -7.48
CA THR A 32 -2.46 -8.95 -6.47
C THR A 32 -1.46 -8.44 -5.43
N MET A 33 -1.46 -9.05 -4.25
CA MET A 33 -0.43 -8.76 -3.24
C MET A 33 0.98 -9.05 -3.74
N GLN A 34 1.14 -10.12 -4.54
CA GLN A 34 2.40 -10.46 -5.20
C GLN A 34 2.92 -9.33 -6.09
N GLN A 35 2.07 -8.76 -6.94
CA GLN A 35 2.45 -7.65 -7.82
C GLN A 35 2.88 -6.43 -6.99
N MET A 36 2.09 -6.05 -5.98
CA MET A 36 2.41 -4.91 -5.12
C MET A 36 3.72 -5.10 -4.34
N LEU A 37 3.96 -6.30 -3.79
CA LEU A 37 5.20 -6.62 -3.09
C LEU A 37 6.41 -6.63 -4.04
N SER A 38 6.24 -7.13 -5.26
CA SER A 38 7.30 -7.13 -6.29
C SER A 38 7.70 -5.70 -6.64
N ASP A 39 6.73 -4.84 -6.92
CA ASP A 39 6.97 -3.42 -7.24
C ASP A 39 7.61 -2.67 -6.07
N MET A 40 7.15 -2.89 -4.83
CA MET A 40 7.80 -2.31 -3.64
C MET A 40 9.24 -2.78 -3.48
N THR A 41 9.53 -4.02 -3.81
CA THR A 41 10.90 -4.57 -3.74
C THR A 41 11.80 -3.91 -4.78
N LEU A 42 11.28 -3.64 -5.99
CA LEU A 42 11.99 -2.86 -7.00
C LEU A 42 12.25 -1.42 -6.52
N MET A 43 11.24 -0.75 -5.95
CA MET A 43 11.40 0.58 -5.35
C MET A 43 12.44 0.59 -4.21
N ALA A 44 12.52 -0.51 -3.45
CA ALA A 44 13.50 -0.71 -2.39
C ALA A 44 14.92 -1.05 -2.89
N LYS A 45 15.14 -1.16 -4.21
CA LYS A 45 16.39 -1.64 -4.84
C LYS A 45 16.74 -3.08 -4.48
N GLY A 46 15.74 -3.95 -4.41
CA GLY A 46 15.92 -5.37 -4.06
C GLY A 46 15.94 -5.66 -2.56
N ASP A 47 15.84 -4.64 -1.71
CA ASP A 47 15.83 -4.80 -0.25
C ASP A 47 14.48 -5.32 0.25
N SER A 48 14.33 -6.64 0.31
CA SER A 48 13.14 -7.32 0.83
C SER A 48 12.94 -7.12 2.33
N VAL A 49 14.01 -6.89 3.09
CA VAL A 49 13.96 -6.64 4.54
C VAL A 49 13.28 -5.29 4.81
N LEU A 50 13.63 -4.26 4.04
CA LEU A 50 12.96 -2.96 4.09
C LEU A 50 11.45 -3.09 3.82
N VAL A 51 11.08 -3.86 2.79
CA VAL A 51 9.66 -4.11 2.46
C VAL A 51 8.94 -4.85 3.59
N CYS A 52 9.59 -5.85 4.20
CA CYS A 52 9.04 -6.60 5.35
C CYS A 52 8.85 -5.69 6.57
N TRP A 53 9.81 -4.83 6.91
CA TRP A 53 9.64 -3.85 7.99
C TRP A 53 8.54 -2.84 7.70
N LEU A 54 8.38 -2.41 6.45
CA LEU A 54 7.34 -1.47 6.06
C LEU A 54 5.93 -2.10 6.15
N THR A 55 5.78 -3.31 5.65
CA THR A 55 4.48 -4.01 5.57
C THR A 55 4.11 -4.74 6.86
N GLY A 56 5.10 -5.17 7.65
CA GLY A 56 4.89 -6.00 8.83
C GLY A 56 4.78 -7.48 8.53
N LEU A 57 5.17 -7.89 7.34
CA LEU A 57 5.26 -9.30 7.00
C LEU A 57 6.53 -9.89 7.60
N SER A 58 6.44 -11.13 8.07
CA SER A 58 7.65 -11.91 8.29
C SER A 58 8.26 -12.30 6.95
N LEU A 59 9.58 -12.49 6.93
CA LEU A 59 10.30 -12.89 5.71
C LEU A 59 9.74 -14.17 5.08
N PRO A 60 9.38 -15.23 5.85
CA PRO A 60 8.74 -16.41 5.28
C PRO A 60 7.41 -16.11 4.59
N VAL A 61 6.56 -15.28 5.21
CA VAL A 61 5.25 -14.91 4.65
C VAL A 61 5.42 -14.05 3.40
N TYR A 62 6.34 -13.08 3.42
CA TYR A 62 6.69 -12.29 2.25
C TYR A 62 7.14 -13.18 1.08
N ARG A 63 8.04 -14.13 1.36
CA ARG A 63 8.55 -15.08 0.35
C ARG A 63 7.42 -15.91 -0.25
N ASP A 64 6.53 -16.43 0.59
CA ASP A 64 5.40 -17.24 0.12
C ASP A 64 4.45 -16.42 -0.78
N PHE A 65 4.23 -15.14 -0.48
CA PHE A 65 3.43 -14.26 -1.35
C PHE A 65 4.15 -13.87 -2.65
N ILE A 66 5.46 -13.59 -2.62
CA ILE A 66 6.24 -13.26 -3.82
C ILE A 66 6.28 -14.43 -4.80
N HIS A 67 6.37 -15.66 -4.30
CA HIS A 67 6.34 -16.86 -5.14
C HIS A 67 4.92 -17.36 -5.45
N GLY A 68 3.89 -16.71 -4.93
CA GLY A 68 2.49 -17.09 -5.16
C GLY A 68 2.11 -18.44 -4.53
N THR A 69 2.87 -18.92 -3.55
CA THR A 69 2.61 -20.20 -2.85
C THR A 69 1.59 -20.05 -1.72
N ALA A 70 1.19 -18.82 -1.39
CA ALA A 70 0.18 -18.50 -0.41
C ALA A 70 -0.76 -17.39 -0.92
N GLN A 71 -2.03 -17.45 -0.49
CA GLN A 71 -2.99 -16.36 -0.70
C GLN A 71 -3.08 -15.48 0.55
N PRO A 72 -3.13 -14.15 0.40
CA PRO A 72 -3.30 -13.26 1.54
C PRO A 72 -4.75 -13.23 2.02
N THR A 73 -4.95 -12.92 3.30
CA THR A 73 -6.26 -12.49 3.77
C THR A 73 -6.64 -11.13 3.17
N ARG A 74 -7.94 -10.79 3.13
CA ARG A 74 -8.39 -9.47 2.66
C ARG A 74 -7.73 -8.33 3.43
N ASN A 75 -7.53 -8.51 4.73
CA ASN A 75 -6.86 -7.51 5.57
C ASN A 75 -5.37 -7.34 5.21
N ALA A 76 -4.64 -8.43 5.01
CA ALA A 76 -3.23 -8.37 4.60
C ALA A 76 -3.08 -7.68 3.24
N TRP A 77 -3.97 -7.97 2.29
CA TRP A 77 -3.98 -7.29 0.99
C TRP A 77 -4.30 -5.79 1.13
N ALA A 78 -5.29 -5.43 1.93
CA ALA A 78 -5.69 -4.04 2.15
C ALA A 78 -4.58 -3.18 2.77
N GLU A 79 -3.90 -3.71 3.80
CA GLU A 79 -2.76 -3.05 4.44
C GLU A 79 -1.60 -2.91 3.46
N THR A 80 -1.28 -3.98 2.71
CA THR A 80 -0.21 -3.95 1.71
C THR A 80 -0.48 -2.93 0.62
N ARG A 81 -1.72 -2.84 0.17
CA ARG A 81 -2.16 -1.84 -0.81
C ARG A 81 -1.95 -0.42 -0.30
N TYR A 82 -2.23 -0.14 0.97
CA TYR A 82 -1.95 1.16 1.58
C TYR A 82 -0.44 1.49 1.57
N TRP A 83 0.41 0.53 1.95
CA TRP A 83 1.87 0.70 1.94
C TRP A 83 2.41 0.91 0.52
N TYR A 84 1.92 0.13 -0.44
CA TYR A 84 2.28 0.25 -1.86
C TYR A 84 1.97 1.65 -2.39
N MET A 85 0.75 2.12 -2.18
CA MET A 85 0.30 3.45 -2.61
C MET A 85 1.12 4.57 -1.98
N SER A 86 1.44 4.45 -0.70
CA SER A 86 2.27 5.43 0.00
C SER A 86 3.72 5.42 -0.53
N SER A 87 4.25 4.24 -0.85
CA SER A 87 5.60 4.08 -1.41
C SER A 87 5.69 4.66 -2.83
N LEU A 88 4.70 4.42 -3.67
CA LEU A 88 4.63 5.04 -5.00
C LEU A 88 4.59 6.57 -4.93
N ALA A 89 3.81 7.13 -4.01
CA ALA A 89 3.65 8.58 -3.91
C ALA A 89 4.87 9.29 -3.29
N LYS A 90 5.61 8.64 -2.39
CA LYS A 90 6.66 9.28 -1.57
C LYS A 90 8.06 8.74 -1.81
N GLY A 91 8.18 7.64 -2.55
CA GLY A 91 9.45 7.02 -2.92
C GLY A 91 10.18 6.32 -1.77
N ARG A 92 11.39 5.86 -2.08
CA ARG A 92 12.22 5.00 -1.20
C ARG A 92 12.64 5.68 0.10
N ALA A 93 13.00 6.96 0.07
CA ALA A 93 13.44 7.69 1.27
C ALA A 93 12.36 7.66 2.37
N TRP A 94 11.09 7.80 1.97
CA TRP A 94 9.97 7.68 2.88
C TRP A 94 9.79 6.24 3.41
N MET A 95 10.02 5.22 2.57
CA MET A 95 9.97 3.82 3.01
C MET A 95 10.98 3.55 4.14
N GLU A 96 12.21 4.04 3.98
CA GLU A 96 13.30 3.88 4.96
C GLU A 96 12.97 4.58 6.27
N GLU A 97 12.50 5.83 6.21
CA GLU A 97 12.08 6.59 7.38
C GLU A 97 10.95 5.87 8.11
N ARG A 98 9.95 5.40 7.36
CA ARG A 98 8.79 4.75 7.96
C ARG A 98 9.15 3.41 8.58
N ALA A 99 10.03 2.63 7.95
CA ALA A 99 10.53 1.37 8.50
C ALA A 99 11.30 1.56 9.82
N LYS A 100 11.93 2.72 10.06
CA LYS A 100 12.57 3.02 11.36
C LYS A 100 11.59 3.09 12.51
N THR A 101 10.36 3.55 12.27
CA THR A 101 9.31 3.69 13.30
C THR A 101 8.71 2.35 13.74
N ARG A 102 9.12 1.24 13.13
CA ARG A 102 8.64 -0.11 13.50
C ARG A 102 9.27 -0.53 14.82
N ILE A 103 8.44 -0.72 15.85
CA ILE A 103 8.88 -1.08 17.21
C ILE A 103 9.48 -2.49 17.25
N HIS A 104 8.92 -3.44 16.48
CA HIS A 104 9.28 -4.85 16.57
C HIS A 104 9.98 -5.36 15.31
N LYS A 105 11.16 -4.81 14.99
CA LYS A 105 11.93 -5.18 13.78
C LYS A 105 12.42 -6.62 13.76
N SER A 106 12.75 -7.21 14.91
CA SER A 106 13.21 -8.60 15.00
C SER A 106 12.12 -9.61 14.64
N LEU A 107 10.84 -9.27 14.84
CA LEU A 107 9.73 -10.17 14.58
C LEU A 107 9.66 -10.61 13.12
N ILE A 108 10.17 -9.83 12.17
CA ILE A 108 10.13 -10.27 10.76
C ILE A 108 10.95 -11.54 10.51
N PHE A 109 11.93 -11.85 11.39
CA PHE A 109 12.80 -13.00 11.28
C PHE A 109 12.29 -14.21 12.07
N VAL A 110 11.60 -13.98 13.18
CA VAL A 110 11.23 -15.04 14.15
C VAL A 110 9.75 -15.37 14.16
N GLU A 111 8.89 -14.49 13.62
CA GLU A 111 7.45 -14.69 13.59
C GLU A 111 7.09 -15.85 12.66
N SER A 112 6.62 -16.94 13.27
CA SER A 112 6.16 -18.14 12.58
C SER A 112 4.67 -18.12 12.31
N SER A 113 3.91 -17.22 12.96
CA SER A 113 2.47 -17.11 12.73
C SER A 113 2.19 -16.55 11.34
N ARG A 114 1.17 -17.14 10.70
CA ARG A 114 0.77 -16.85 9.32
C ARG A 114 -0.64 -16.26 9.27
N PHE A 115 -0.98 -15.37 10.20
CA PHE A 115 -2.33 -14.76 10.27
C PHE A 115 -2.68 -13.94 9.02
N GLN A 116 -1.67 -13.46 8.29
CA GLN A 116 -1.82 -12.77 7.01
C GLN A 116 -2.11 -13.73 5.85
N VAL A 117 -1.84 -15.03 6.02
CA VAL A 117 -2.10 -16.08 5.03
C VAL A 117 -3.49 -16.64 5.23
N GLN A 118 -4.22 -16.80 4.14
CA GLN A 118 -5.54 -17.37 4.14
C GLN A 118 -5.47 -18.89 4.36
N LYS A 119 -6.35 -19.41 5.24
CA LYS A 119 -6.42 -20.86 5.52
C LYS A 119 -6.94 -21.65 4.32
N ASP A 120 -7.98 -21.13 3.66
CA ASP A 120 -8.53 -21.69 2.43
C ASP A 120 -7.98 -20.92 1.23
N SER A 121 -7.05 -21.54 0.49
CA SER A 121 -6.38 -20.91 -0.66
C SER A 121 -7.24 -20.82 -1.92
N LEU A 122 -8.37 -21.52 -1.99
CA LEU A 122 -9.27 -21.49 -3.16
C LEU A 122 -10.21 -20.28 -3.13
N LYS A 123 -10.45 -19.72 -1.95
CA LYS A 123 -11.33 -18.58 -1.78
C LYS A 123 -10.65 -17.28 -2.22
N ASP A 124 -11.29 -16.55 -3.13
CA ASP A 124 -10.81 -15.25 -3.59
C ASP A 124 -11.02 -14.18 -2.52
N TYR A 125 -9.96 -13.82 -1.80
CA TYR A 125 -9.99 -12.76 -0.77
C TYR A 125 -10.54 -11.45 -1.31
N ARG A 126 -10.46 -11.17 -2.62
CA ARG A 126 -10.92 -9.89 -3.18
C ARG A 126 -12.43 -9.73 -3.21
N LYS A 127 -13.16 -10.85 -3.10
CA LYS A 127 -14.62 -10.89 -3.02
C LYS A 127 -15.14 -10.82 -1.59
N GLU A 128 -14.24 -10.82 -0.59
CA GLU A 128 -14.61 -10.67 0.80
C GLU A 128 -15.11 -9.25 1.11
N LYS A 129 -15.86 -9.12 2.22
CA LYS A 129 -16.34 -7.84 2.71
C LYS A 129 -15.16 -6.89 2.96
N LEU A 130 -15.33 -5.64 2.56
CA LEU A 130 -14.34 -4.59 2.77
C LEU A 130 -13.96 -4.47 4.25
N THR A 131 -12.67 -4.36 4.52
CA THR A 131 -12.19 -4.12 5.89
C THR A 131 -12.41 -2.66 6.31
N PRO A 132 -12.45 -2.37 7.62
CA PRO A 132 -12.47 -0.99 8.12
C PRO A 132 -11.32 -0.13 7.57
N THR A 133 -10.11 -0.71 7.43
CA THR A 133 -8.96 -0.04 6.80
C THR A 133 -9.28 0.37 5.36
N GLU A 134 -9.85 -0.53 4.55
CA GLU A 134 -10.21 -0.21 3.17
C GLU A 134 -11.29 0.87 3.11
N ILE A 135 -12.30 0.81 3.95
CA ILE A 135 -13.36 1.82 4.00
C ILE A 135 -12.76 3.19 4.33
N LYS A 136 -11.84 3.25 5.29
CA LYS A 136 -11.12 4.49 5.65
C LYS A 136 -10.29 5.02 4.49
N ASN A 137 -9.50 4.15 3.84
CA ASN A 137 -8.64 4.55 2.73
C ASN A 137 -9.46 4.95 1.49
N ASN A 138 -10.54 4.23 1.18
CA ASN A 138 -11.46 4.60 0.11
C ASN A 138 -12.07 5.98 0.37
N LYS A 139 -12.42 6.33 1.61
CA LYS A 139 -12.86 7.70 1.94
C LYS A 139 -11.74 8.71 1.64
N MET A 140 -10.49 8.43 2.00
CA MET A 140 -9.37 9.34 1.77
C MET A 140 -9.07 9.56 0.27
N TYR A 141 -9.06 8.49 -0.53
CA TYR A 141 -8.64 8.55 -1.94
C TYR A 141 -9.81 8.74 -2.92
N LEU A 142 -11.06 8.49 -2.52
CA LEU A 142 -12.25 8.57 -3.39
C LEU A 142 -13.25 9.64 -2.97
N LYS A 143 -13.19 10.19 -1.74
CA LYS A 143 -14.14 11.19 -1.27
C LYS A 143 -13.58 12.60 -1.44
N ASN A 144 -13.69 13.12 -2.66
CA ASN A 144 -13.68 14.57 -2.95
C ASN A 144 -14.33 14.88 -4.31
N ASN A 145 -15.43 14.20 -4.64
CA ASN A 145 -16.24 14.54 -5.83
C ASN A 145 -16.99 15.89 -5.72
N CYS A 146 -16.91 16.61 -4.59
CA CYS A 146 -17.75 17.78 -4.32
C CYS A 146 -17.00 19.12 -4.15
N LEU A 147 -15.67 19.16 -4.15
CA LEU A 147 -14.90 20.40 -3.93
C LEU A 147 -14.31 21.04 -5.19
N TYR A 148 -14.40 20.35 -6.33
CA TYR A 148 -13.78 20.79 -7.59
C TYR A 148 -14.73 20.68 -8.80
N ARG A 149 -16.04 20.62 -8.55
CA ARG A 149 -17.09 20.75 -9.57
C ARG A 149 -17.44 22.22 -9.75
#